data_AF-A0A421JJI8-F1
#
_entry.id   AF-A0A421JJI8-F1
#
_cell.length_a   1.000
_cell.length_b   1.000
_cell.length_c   1.000
_cell.angle_alpha   90.00
_cell.angle_beta   90.00
_cell.angle_gamma   90.00
#
_symmetry.space_group_name_H-M   'P 1'
#
loop_
_entity.id
_entity.type
_entity.pdbx_description
1 polymer ?
#
loop_
_entity_poly.entity_id
_entity_poly.type
_entity_poly.pdbx_seq_one_letter_code
_entity_poly.pdbx_strand_id
1 'polypeptide(L)'
;MSSIKFHQTNDPEKIKQIYTLCGSEWSGKLSPEEYGKMMLVDHLDFTNERGGKLDSYYLEDTTNGKIVSCTTVRHVDGFYKPGRGESNVISCSNPDANLFGVKNIVVLLVGYVFTDSNYRGKGYAERCISSAIQYTERDIVNVYMNQRDRVPDHMNIDNFRSMVSDQDGNFDQELANYYLSKHYVWMLYSGVATYYQKFGFKGYPLDFYKIPTSMLTESQEKVVVELIKGDQRYQTGTETPTDGPTEQLVGKRLKLLKGDNESDQDIIKFILQTKELQIITELNKLTYNSKLHHSQKSGSSLINMKEALSMSPDPNDLHPSEGSKSEDDNPYPSPQSNTPGSSSQQNTQTIPKVAIKPSYDTFQWNVHCERHDAMFKYNKTNPGAVEFTNIQGAIITNDLQHRSYYILWNTLMHTKFFILGMGEIEFQQQPGSEQKSIRRGSSLGSLSIMNDFGGGFNFQDFDILLSTAIYVAKQRHREQEHILIAVNDLPDEIPEAVMYDFFMNYLEMTRSFYKDSQESNQEAKDRGRVEHINNAAKQLELLPMLKQFGSNSHEFELDWIYSGMWSWG
;
A
#
# COMPACT_ATOMS: atom_id res chain seq x y z
N MET A 1 -11.29 -43.73 8.03
CA MET A 1 -10.31 -42.63 8.14
C MET A 1 -10.26 -41.93 6.79
N SER A 2 -10.71 -40.68 6.69
CA SER A 2 -10.67 -39.90 5.45
C SER A 2 -9.21 -39.68 5.04
N SER A 3 -8.79 -40.24 3.91
CA SER A 3 -7.44 -40.08 3.38
C SER A 3 -7.40 -38.75 2.62
N ILE A 4 -6.90 -37.71 3.29
CA ILE A 4 -6.79 -36.36 2.71
C ILE A 4 -5.38 -36.17 2.17
N LYS A 5 -5.27 -35.88 0.87
CA LYS A 5 -4.02 -35.73 0.13
C LYS A 5 -3.83 -34.29 -0.37
N PHE A 6 -2.57 -33.86 -0.43
CA PHE A 6 -2.17 -32.54 -0.92
C PHE A 6 -1.78 -32.63 -2.39
N HIS A 7 -2.25 -31.67 -3.19
CA HIS A 7 -2.03 -31.61 -4.62
C HIS A 7 -1.75 -30.17 -5.07
N GLN A 8 -0.87 -30.03 -6.06
CA GLN A 8 -0.73 -28.83 -6.89
C GLN A 8 -1.44 -29.10 -8.21
N THR A 9 -2.09 -28.10 -8.80
CA THR A 9 -2.76 -28.23 -10.08
C THR A 9 -2.58 -27.02 -10.97
N ASN A 10 -2.46 -27.30 -12.27
CA ASN A 10 -2.59 -26.33 -13.37
C ASN A 10 -3.79 -26.68 -14.27
N ASP A 11 -4.60 -27.67 -13.89
CA ASP A 11 -5.79 -28.10 -14.63
C ASP A 11 -6.94 -27.08 -14.43
N PRO A 12 -7.46 -26.46 -15.51
CA PRO A 12 -8.54 -25.48 -15.45
C PRO A 12 -9.78 -25.95 -14.69
N GLU A 13 -10.17 -27.22 -14.81
CA GLU A 13 -11.38 -27.73 -14.15
C GLU A 13 -11.21 -27.81 -12.64
N LYS A 14 -10.02 -28.19 -12.16
CA LYS A 14 -9.70 -28.20 -10.73
C LYS A 14 -9.52 -26.77 -10.18
N ILE A 15 -8.92 -25.86 -10.95
CA ILE A 15 -8.80 -24.44 -10.58
C ILE A 15 -10.19 -23.81 -10.42
N LYS A 16 -11.11 -24.09 -11.35
CA LYS A 16 -12.50 -23.65 -11.23
C LYS A 16 -13.18 -24.17 -9.97
N GLN A 17 -12.96 -25.43 -9.59
CA GLN A 17 -13.49 -25.99 -8.34
C GLN A 17 -12.91 -25.29 -7.11
N ILE A 18 -11.61 -24.96 -7.12
CA ILE A 18 -10.95 -24.17 -6.07
C ILE A 18 -11.63 -22.82 -5.89
N TYR A 19 -11.82 -22.06 -6.97
CA TYR A 19 -12.47 -20.75 -6.87
C TYR A 19 -13.97 -20.85 -6.58
N THR A 20 -14.66 -21.89 -7.05
CA THR A 20 -16.06 -22.15 -6.70
C THR A 20 -16.22 -22.36 -5.20
N LEU A 21 -15.26 -23.06 -4.57
CA LEU A 21 -15.23 -23.23 -3.13
C LEU A 21 -15.05 -21.88 -2.41
N CYS A 22 -14.13 -21.02 -2.84
CA CYS A 22 -13.98 -19.67 -2.29
C CYS A 22 -15.25 -18.82 -2.48
N GLY A 23 -15.88 -18.93 -3.66
CA GLY A 23 -17.12 -18.27 -4.00
C GLY A 23 -18.31 -18.68 -3.11
N SER A 24 -18.22 -19.74 -2.32
CA SER A 24 -19.29 -20.08 -1.36
C SER A 24 -19.53 -19.01 -0.29
N GLU A 25 -18.50 -18.22 0.03
CA GLU A 25 -18.62 -17.10 0.99
C GLU A 25 -18.17 -15.76 0.38
N TRP A 26 -17.27 -15.76 -0.61
CA TRP A 26 -16.70 -14.52 -1.16
C TRP A 26 -17.38 -14.03 -2.44
N SER A 27 -18.33 -14.78 -3.01
CA SER A 27 -19.00 -14.39 -4.27
C SER A 27 -19.89 -13.14 -4.15
N GLY A 28 -20.18 -12.69 -2.94
CA GLY A 28 -21.08 -11.59 -2.67
C GLY A 28 -22.49 -11.87 -3.20
N LYS A 29 -22.85 -11.25 -4.32
CA LYS A 29 -24.17 -11.43 -4.97
C LYS A 29 -24.13 -12.40 -6.17
N LEU A 30 -22.96 -12.94 -6.52
CA LEU A 30 -22.81 -13.96 -7.57
C LEU A 30 -23.09 -15.36 -7.02
N SER A 31 -23.51 -16.29 -7.88
CA SER A 31 -23.48 -17.71 -7.50
C SER A 31 -22.03 -18.22 -7.40
N PRO A 32 -21.74 -19.21 -6.55
CA PRO A 32 -20.39 -19.77 -6.43
C PRO A 32 -19.81 -20.28 -7.75
N GLU A 33 -20.66 -20.84 -8.64
CA GLU A 33 -20.22 -21.33 -9.95
C GLU A 33 -19.86 -20.21 -10.92
N GLU A 34 -20.61 -19.11 -10.91
CA GLU A 34 -20.30 -17.92 -11.73
C GLU A 34 -18.98 -17.29 -11.26
N TYR A 35 -18.81 -17.19 -9.95
CA TYR A 35 -17.57 -16.72 -9.34
C TYR A 35 -16.38 -17.58 -9.74
N GLY A 36 -16.53 -18.92 -9.66
CA GLY A 36 -15.48 -19.85 -10.06
C GLY A 36 -15.10 -19.77 -11.54
N LYS A 37 -16.06 -19.52 -12.43
CA LYS A 37 -15.80 -19.31 -13.87
C LYS A 37 -15.08 -17.99 -14.14
N MET A 38 -15.51 -16.91 -13.49
CA MET A 38 -14.89 -15.60 -13.62
C MET A 38 -13.42 -15.64 -13.18
N MET A 39 -13.17 -16.15 -11.97
CA MET A 39 -11.81 -16.26 -11.43
C MET A 39 -10.92 -17.21 -12.24
N LEU A 40 -11.50 -18.22 -12.89
CA LEU A 40 -10.74 -19.08 -13.82
C LEU A 40 -10.28 -18.28 -15.05
N VAL A 41 -11.16 -17.48 -15.66
CA VAL A 41 -10.80 -16.66 -16.84
C VAL A 41 -9.66 -15.71 -16.48
N ASP A 42 -9.78 -15.00 -15.37
CA ASP A 42 -8.76 -14.07 -14.88
C ASP A 42 -7.44 -14.81 -14.57
N HIS A 43 -7.52 -15.96 -13.88
CA HIS A 43 -6.36 -16.82 -13.62
C HIS A 43 -5.63 -17.19 -14.92
N LEU A 44 -6.36 -17.66 -15.94
CA LEU A 44 -5.77 -18.08 -17.21
C LEU A 44 -5.22 -16.91 -18.02
N ASP A 45 -5.89 -15.75 -18.00
CA ASP A 45 -5.39 -14.50 -18.63
C ASP A 45 -4.05 -14.10 -18.01
N PHE A 46 -3.97 -14.07 -16.68
CA PHE A 46 -2.74 -13.74 -15.97
C PHE A 46 -1.60 -14.73 -16.24
N THR A 47 -1.87 -16.04 -16.28
CA THR A 47 -0.81 -17.04 -16.52
C THR A 47 -0.39 -17.15 -17.98
N ASN A 48 -1.33 -17.05 -18.92
CA ASN A 48 -1.07 -17.36 -20.33
C ASN A 48 -0.79 -16.10 -21.17
N GLU A 49 -1.54 -15.02 -20.96
CA GLU A 49 -1.43 -13.80 -21.78
C GLU A 49 -0.41 -12.83 -21.17
N ARG A 50 -0.44 -12.67 -19.85
CA ARG A 50 0.47 -11.74 -19.13
C ARG A 50 1.78 -12.38 -18.69
N GLY A 51 1.90 -13.71 -18.82
CA GLY A 51 3.11 -14.47 -18.45
C GLY A 51 3.40 -14.50 -16.94
N GLY A 52 2.41 -14.19 -16.10
CA GLY A 52 2.55 -14.25 -14.65
C GLY A 52 2.61 -15.69 -14.13
N LYS A 53 3.22 -15.89 -12.95
CA LYS A 53 3.26 -17.19 -12.28
C LYS A 53 2.24 -17.23 -11.13
N LEU A 54 1.29 -18.15 -11.23
CA LEU A 54 0.23 -18.37 -10.23
C LEU A 54 0.06 -19.87 -10.01
N ASP A 55 0.39 -20.33 -8.81
CA ASP A 55 0.30 -21.74 -8.43
C ASP A 55 -0.95 -21.99 -7.59
N SER A 56 -1.74 -23.02 -7.93
CA SER A 56 -2.93 -23.43 -7.16
C SER A 56 -2.67 -24.72 -6.38
N TYR A 57 -2.96 -24.69 -5.08
CA TYR A 57 -2.80 -25.82 -4.16
C TYR A 57 -4.11 -26.18 -3.50
N TYR A 58 -4.33 -27.47 -3.28
CA TYR A 58 -5.54 -27.95 -2.63
C TYR A 58 -5.36 -29.27 -1.88
N LEU A 59 -6.26 -29.51 -0.92
CA LEU A 59 -6.43 -30.77 -0.22
C LEU A 59 -7.67 -31.48 -0.76
N GLU A 60 -7.53 -32.74 -1.15
CA GLU A 60 -8.63 -33.57 -1.67
C GLU A 60 -8.93 -34.71 -0.71
N ASP A 61 -10.21 -34.91 -0.39
CA ASP A 61 -10.65 -36.13 0.27
C ASP A 61 -10.79 -37.26 -0.75
N THR A 62 -9.87 -38.21 -0.70
CA THR A 62 -9.84 -39.36 -1.62
C THR A 62 -11.07 -40.25 -1.56
N THR A 63 -11.90 -40.19 -0.51
CA THR A 63 -13.12 -41.01 -0.45
C THR A 63 -14.24 -40.43 -1.31
N ASN A 64 -14.29 -39.10 -1.45
CA ASN A 64 -15.41 -38.39 -2.08
C ASN A 64 -14.97 -37.54 -3.30
N GLY A 65 -13.67 -37.43 -3.57
CA GLY A 65 -13.09 -36.57 -4.61
C GLY A 65 -13.33 -35.07 -4.39
N LYS A 66 -13.71 -34.68 -3.16
CA LYS A 66 -14.10 -33.31 -2.84
C LYS A 66 -12.90 -32.51 -2.36
N ILE A 67 -12.77 -31.27 -2.84
CA ILE A 67 -11.79 -30.31 -2.33
C ILE A 67 -12.18 -29.87 -0.92
N VAL A 68 -11.28 -30.07 0.02
CA VAL A 68 -11.45 -29.79 1.45
C VAL A 68 -10.95 -28.39 1.80
N SER A 69 -9.77 -28.03 1.29
CA SER A 69 -9.12 -26.74 1.53
C SER A 69 -8.30 -26.35 0.32
N CYS A 70 -8.14 -25.06 0.07
CA CYS A 70 -7.35 -24.52 -1.04
C CYS A 70 -6.54 -23.28 -0.63
N THR A 71 -5.54 -22.97 -1.44
CA THR A 71 -4.77 -21.72 -1.40
C THR A 71 -4.12 -21.50 -2.77
N THR A 72 -3.90 -20.24 -3.13
CA THR A 72 -3.14 -19.87 -4.34
C THR A 72 -1.91 -19.07 -3.95
N VAL A 73 -0.82 -19.20 -4.72
CA VAL A 73 0.41 -18.42 -4.56
C VAL A 73 0.70 -17.67 -5.85
N ARG A 74 0.63 -16.34 -5.80
CA ARG A 74 0.95 -15.46 -6.93
C ARG A 74 2.35 -14.90 -6.77
N HIS A 75 3.12 -14.88 -7.85
CA HIS A 75 4.40 -14.20 -7.91
C HIS A 75 4.18 -12.74 -8.33
N VAL A 76 4.60 -11.79 -7.49
CA VAL A 76 4.48 -10.35 -7.71
C VAL A 76 5.86 -9.73 -7.64
N ASP A 77 6.15 -8.75 -8.48
CA ASP A 77 7.43 -8.04 -8.41
C ASP A 77 7.50 -7.13 -7.18
N GLY A 78 8.69 -7.00 -6.61
CA GLY A 78 8.97 -6.13 -5.49
C GLY A 78 10.38 -5.56 -5.51
N PHE A 79 10.63 -4.69 -4.55
CA PHE A 79 11.90 -4.04 -4.30
C PHE A 79 12.45 -4.43 -2.94
N TYR A 80 13.74 -4.71 -2.87
CA TYR A 80 14.45 -5.00 -1.64
C TYR A 80 15.68 -4.11 -1.51
N LYS A 81 15.80 -3.49 -0.34
CA LYS A 81 17.00 -2.77 0.06
C LYS A 81 17.67 -3.55 1.20
N PRO A 82 18.89 -4.08 1.02
CA PRO A 82 19.59 -4.74 2.10
C PRO A 82 19.91 -3.75 3.21
N GLY A 83 19.78 -4.22 4.44
CA GLY A 83 20.24 -3.51 5.61
C GLY A 83 21.77 -3.59 5.76
N ARG A 84 22.40 -2.59 6.38
CA ARG A 84 23.76 -2.71 6.93
C ARG A 84 23.67 -3.61 8.16
N GLY A 85 23.71 -4.91 7.95
CA GLY A 85 23.77 -5.90 9.03
C GLY A 85 25.12 -5.91 9.77
N GLU A 86 25.12 -6.54 10.95
CA GLU A 86 26.24 -6.73 11.88
C GLU A 86 27.49 -7.42 11.30
N SER A 87 27.36 -8.10 10.15
CA SER A 87 28.44 -8.89 9.55
C SER A 87 29.61 -8.07 8.98
N ASN A 88 29.52 -6.74 8.96
CA ASN A 88 30.54 -5.87 8.37
C ASN A 88 31.42 -5.14 9.41
N VAL A 89 31.38 -5.52 10.69
CA VAL A 89 32.27 -4.93 11.71
C VAL A 89 33.76 -5.25 11.44
N ILE A 90 34.07 -6.23 10.58
CA ILE A 90 35.47 -6.60 10.26
C ILE A 90 35.93 -6.15 8.86
N SER A 91 35.05 -5.64 7.99
CA SER A 91 35.41 -5.29 6.60
C SER A 91 35.13 -3.82 6.24
N CYS A 92 35.49 -2.88 7.11
CA CYS A 92 35.55 -1.45 6.79
C CYS A 92 36.75 -1.07 5.89
N SER A 93 36.94 -1.78 4.78
CA SER A 93 37.93 -1.37 3.76
C SER A 93 37.42 -1.41 2.32
N ASN A 94 36.32 -2.10 2.02
CA ASN A 94 35.65 -2.04 0.72
C ASN A 94 34.14 -1.91 0.90
N PRO A 95 33.47 -0.85 0.41
CA PRO A 95 32.01 -0.83 0.34
C PRO A 95 31.58 -1.99 -0.58
N ASP A 96 30.88 -2.98 -0.04
CA ASP A 96 30.31 -4.06 -0.84
C ASP A 96 29.34 -3.44 -1.86
N ALA A 97 29.64 -3.58 -3.15
CA ALA A 97 28.84 -3.04 -4.24
C ALA A 97 27.38 -3.53 -4.17
N ASN A 98 27.15 -4.69 -3.52
CA ASN A 98 25.83 -5.28 -3.28
C ASN A 98 24.96 -4.52 -2.27
N LEU A 99 25.55 -3.64 -1.44
CA LEU A 99 24.82 -2.75 -0.53
C LEU A 99 24.32 -1.47 -1.24
N PHE A 100 24.83 -1.19 -2.44
CA PHE A 100 24.47 -0.01 -3.21
C PHE A 100 23.25 -0.31 -4.10
N GLY A 101 22.27 0.60 -4.10
CA GLY A 101 21.05 0.46 -4.90
C GLY A 101 19.95 -0.43 -4.30
N VAL A 102 18.80 -0.41 -4.96
CA VAL A 102 17.61 -1.22 -4.67
C VAL A 102 17.63 -2.43 -5.61
N LYS A 103 17.34 -3.62 -5.09
CA LYS A 103 17.30 -4.88 -5.85
C LYS A 103 15.86 -5.24 -6.18
N ASN A 104 15.64 -5.78 -7.37
CA ASN A 104 14.35 -6.40 -7.70
C ASN A 104 14.26 -7.76 -7.02
N ILE A 105 13.09 -8.06 -6.46
CA ILE A 105 12.76 -9.30 -5.78
C ILE A 105 11.41 -9.82 -6.26
N VAL A 106 11.10 -11.06 -5.91
CA VAL A 106 9.79 -11.66 -6.13
C VAL A 106 9.07 -11.85 -4.80
N VAL A 107 7.92 -11.23 -4.67
CA VAL A 107 7.03 -11.38 -3.53
C VAL A 107 6.02 -12.48 -3.80
N LEU A 108 5.98 -13.47 -2.91
CA LEU A 108 5.10 -14.62 -2.97
C LEU A 108 3.81 -14.29 -2.20
N LEU A 109 2.78 -13.88 -2.93
CA LEU A 109 1.49 -13.52 -2.38
C LEU A 109 0.62 -14.76 -2.17
N VAL A 110 0.27 -15.05 -0.91
CA VAL A 110 -0.69 -16.09 -0.57
C VAL A 110 -2.10 -15.50 -0.61
N GLY A 111 -2.94 -16.04 -1.48
CA GLY A 111 -4.35 -15.65 -1.65
C GLY A 111 -5.29 -16.85 -1.59
N TYR A 112 -6.60 -16.56 -1.57
CA TYR A 112 -7.68 -17.57 -1.68
C TYR A 112 -7.56 -18.75 -0.72
N VAL A 113 -7.17 -18.45 0.54
CA VAL A 113 -7.13 -19.45 1.61
C VAL A 113 -8.55 -19.74 2.08
N PHE A 114 -9.06 -20.93 1.75
CA PHE A 114 -10.42 -21.30 2.11
C PHE A 114 -10.54 -22.77 2.52
N THR A 115 -11.49 -23.07 3.41
CA THR A 115 -11.82 -24.44 3.86
C THR A 115 -13.32 -24.64 3.86
N ASP A 116 -13.76 -25.76 3.28
CA ASP A 116 -15.17 -26.16 3.21
C ASP A 116 -15.80 -26.25 4.61
N SER A 117 -17.04 -25.78 4.74
CA SER A 117 -17.75 -25.66 6.03
C SER A 117 -17.80 -26.97 6.82
N ASN A 118 -17.92 -28.12 6.16
CA ASN A 118 -18.01 -29.44 6.80
C ASN A 118 -16.67 -29.94 7.39
N TYR A 119 -15.57 -29.29 7.02
CA TYR A 119 -14.21 -29.67 7.38
C TYR A 119 -13.51 -28.63 8.27
N ARG A 120 -14.21 -27.57 8.66
CA ARG A 120 -13.71 -26.57 9.61
C ARG A 120 -13.46 -27.18 10.99
N GLY A 121 -12.52 -26.60 11.75
CA GLY A 121 -12.14 -27.07 13.09
C GLY A 121 -11.21 -28.30 13.13
N LYS A 122 -10.87 -28.88 11.98
CA LYS A 122 -10.01 -30.09 11.87
C LYS A 122 -8.54 -29.80 11.51
N GLY A 123 -8.13 -28.53 11.45
CA GLY A 123 -6.76 -28.12 11.15
C GLY A 123 -6.33 -28.25 9.68
N TYR A 124 -7.24 -28.49 8.74
CA TYR A 124 -6.88 -28.67 7.32
C TYR A 124 -6.33 -27.41 6.64
N ALA A 125 -6.80 -26.22 7.03
CA ALA A 125 -6.24 -24.95 6.55
C ALA A 125 -4.73 -24.87 6.87
N GLU A 126 -4.36 -25.22 8.09
CA GLU A 126 -2.96 -25.21 8.54
C GLU A 126 -2.09 -26.18 7.76
N ARG A 127 -2.60 -27.39 7.53
CA ARG A 127 -1.92 -28.40 6.71
C ARG A 127 -1.75 -27.93 5.27
N CYS A 128 -2.77 -27.30 4.69
CA CYS A 128 -2.74 -26.81 3.31
C CYS A 128 -1.72 -25.68 3.13
N ILE A 129 -1.77 -24.64 3.97
CA ILE A 129 -0.85 -23.50 3.91
C ILE A 129 0.61 -23.95 4.14
N SER A 130 0.85 -24.74 5.19
CA SER A 130 2.21 -25.21 5.50
C SER A 130 2.79 -26.05 4.37
N SER A 131 1.97 -26.92 3.77
CA SER A 131 2.39 -27.77 2.65
C SER A 131 2.63 -26.95 1.38
N ALA A 132 1.80 -25.92 1.12
CA ALA A 132 1.98 -25.01 0.00
C ALA A 132 3.30 -24.23 0.13
N ILE A 133 3.55 -23.59 1.28
CA ILE A 133 4.80 -22.87 1.54
C ILE A 133 6.01 -23.78 1.36
N GLN A 134 6.03 -24.95 2.00
CA GLN A 134 7.15 -25.90 1.90
C GLN A 134 7.37 -26.39 0.47
N TYR A 135 6.29 -26.63 -0.28
CA TYR A 135 6.38 -27.08 -1.66
C TYR A 135 6.95 -25.97 -2.55
N THR A 136 6.45 -24.74 -2.44
CA THR A 136 6.92 -23.59 -3.23
C THR A 136 8.37 -23.24 -2.89
N GLU A 137 8.77 -23.22 -1.62
CA GLU A 137 10.16 -22.96 -1.21
C GLU A 137 11.10 -24.03 -1.77
N ARG A 138 10.71 -25.31 -1.71
CA ARG A 138 11.48 -26.41 -2.28
C ARG A 138 11.57 -26.34 -3.80
N ASP A 139 10.47 -26.00 -4.49
CA ASP A 139 10.46 -25.83 -5.94
C ASP A 139 11.42 -24.71 -6.38
N ILE A 140 11.37 -23.56 -5.71
CA ILE A 140 12.29 -22.44 -5.96
C ILE A 140 13.74 -22.89 -5.78
N VAL A 141 14.08 -23.50 -4.64
CA VAL A 141 15.45 -24.00 -4.38
C VAL A 141 15.90 -24.98 -5.46
N ASN A 142 15.02 -25.91 -5.87
CA ASN A 142 15.32 -26.89 -6.92
C ASN A 142 15.55 -26.24 -8.29
N VAL A 143 14.80 -25.20 -8.64
CA VAL A 143 14.99 -24.44 -9.89
C VAL A 143 16.37 -23.80 -9.89
N TYR A 144 16.78 -23.13 -8.81
CA TYR A 144 18.11 -22.50 -8.72
C TYR A 144 19.26 -23.52 -8.70
N MET A 145 19.03 -24.75 -8.22
CA MET A 145 20.05 -25.80 -8.21
C MET A 145 20.21 -26.51 -9.56
N ASN A 146 19.11 -26.70 -10.31
CA ASN A 146 19.07 -27.63 -11.43
C ASN A 146 18.74 -27.01 -12.80
N GLN A 147 18.16 -25.82 -12.87
CA GLN A 147 17.65 -25.24 -14.13
C GLN A 147 18.29 -23.87 -14.43
N ARG A 148 19.26 -23.86 -15.35
CA ARG A 148 19.95 -22.63 -15.80
C ARG A 148 19.07 -21.66 -16.59
N ASP A 149 18.01 -22.15 -17.24
CA ASP A 149 17.24 -21.38 -18.25
C ASP A 149 16.02 -20.62 -17.70
N ARG A 150 15.72 -20.72 -16.39
CA ARG A 150 14.52 -20.10 -15.77
C ARG A 150 14.83 -19.05 -14.70
N VAL A 151 16.09 -18.68 -14.53
CA VAL A 151 16.49 -17.69 -13.52
C VAL A 151 16.60 -16.31 -14.18
N PRO A 152 16.09 -15.24 -13.53
CA PRO A 152 16.22 -13.89 -14.06
C PRO A 152 17.68 -13.47 -14.32
N ASP A 153 17.94 -12.79 -15.45
CA ASP A 153 19.27 -12.39 -15.95
C ASP A 153 20.15 -11.59 -14.97
N HIS A 154 19.58 -11.09 -13.87
CA HIS A 154 20.28 -10.30 -12.85
C HIS A 154 20.93 -11.14 -11.73
N MET A 155 20.79 -12.47 -11.74
CA MET A 155 21.39 -13.36 -10.74
C MET A 155 22.41 -14.32 -11.34
N ASN A 156 23.60 -14.35 -10.75
CA ASN A 156 24.70 -15.19 -11.18
C ASN A 156 24.54 -16.61 -10.59
N ILE A 157 23.79 -17.47 -11.29
CA ILE A 157 23.40 -18.84 -10.89
C ILE A 157 24.62 -19.69 -10.52
N ASP A 158 25.71 -19.54 -11.27
CA ASP A 158 26.95 -20.30 -11.05
C ASP A 158 27.64 -19.90 -9.72
N ASN A 159 27.47 -18.65 -9.27
CA ASN A 159 27.93 -18.20 -7.95
C ASN A 159 27.03 -18.72 -6.82
N PHE A 160 25.71 -18.79 -7.03
CA PHE A 160 24.80 -19.33 -6.01
C PHE A 160 25.09 -20.82 -5.74
N ARG A 161 25.21 -21.64 -6.78
CA ARG A 161 25.50 -23.07 -6.62
C ARG A 161 26.87 -23.32 -5.98
N SER A 162 27.90 -22.57 -6.40
CA SER A 162 29.25 -22.72 -5.83
C SER A 162 29.37 -22.21 -4.39
N MET A 163 28.51 -21.30 -3.94
CA MET A 163 28.48 -20.82 -2.56
C MET A 163 27.68 -21.70 -1.60
N VAL A 164 26.72 -22.47 -2.12
CA VAL A 164 25.74 -23.22 -1.31
C VAL A 164 26.00 -24.74 -1.35
N SER A 165 26.80 -25.21 -2.31
CA SER A 165 27.28 -26.59 -2.37
C SER A 165 28.71 -26.68 -1.85
N ASP A 166 28.96 -27.59 -0.93
CA ASP A 166 30.31 -27.96 -0.51
C ASP A 166 31.09 -28.65 -1.64
N GLN A 167 32.41 -28.73 -1.51
CA GLN A 167 33.30 -29.44 -2.46
C GLN A 167 32.93 -30.93 -2.63
N ASP A 168 32.22 -31.50 -1.66
CA ASP A 168 31.70 -32.87 -1.66
C ASP A 168 30.29 -33.01 -2.27
N GLY A 169 29.69 -31.92 -2.75
CA GLY A 169 28.34 -31.92 -3.36
C GLY A 169 27.18 -31.97 -2.35
N ASN A 170 27.47 -31.79 -1.05
CA ASN A 170 26.45 -31.61 -0.03
C ASN A 170 25.88 -30.19 -0.10
N PHE A 171 24.55 -30.09 0.00
CA PHE A 171 23.80 -28.85 -0.16
C PHE A 171 23.34 -28.33 1.20
N ASP A 172 23.74 -27.09 1.53
CA ASP A 172 23.29 -26.41 2.74
C ASP A 172 21.97 -25.66 2.48
N GLN A 173 20.86 -26.23 2.98
CA GLN A 173 19.52 -25.65 2.86
C GLN A 173 19.39 -24.33 3.64
N GLU A 174 20.06 -24.16 4.77
CA GLU A 174 19.96 -22.94 5.58
C GLU A 174 20.66 -21.78 4.88
N LEU A 175 21.84 -22.02 4.32
CA LEU A 175 22.56 -21.03 3.54
C LEU A 175 21.83 -20.67 2.24
N ALA A 176 21.21 -21.65 1.56
CA ALA A 176 20.35 -21.41 0.41
C ALA A 176 19.18 -20.48 0.76
N ASN A 177 18.50 -20.77 1.87
CA ASN A 177 17.38 -19.99 2.36
C ASN A 177 17.80 -18.58 2.74
N TYR A 178 18.98 -18.40 3.34
CA TYR A 178 19.52 -17.08 3.67
C TYR A 178 19.73 -16.20 2.42
N TYR A 179 20.36 -16.72 1.37
CA TYR A 179 20.54 -15.98 0.12
C TYR A 179 19.20 -15.71 -0.59
N LEU A 180 18.34 -16.72 -0.68
CA LEU A 180 17.01 -16.59 -1.30
C LEU A 180 16.09 -15.65 -0.52
N SER A 181 16.27 -15.48 0.79
CA SER A 181 15.52 -14.50 1.60
C SER A 181 15.77 -13.04 1.22
N LYS A 182 16.84 -12.76 0.45
CA LYS A 182 17.11 -11.44 -0.13
C LYS A 182 16.44 -11.25 -1.49
N HIS A 183 15.86 -12.31 -2.05
CA HIS A 183 15.24 -12.36 -3.38
C HIS A 183 13.77 -12.75 -3.35
N TYR A 184 13.33 -13.39 -2.28
CA TYR A 184 11.96 -13.85 -2.07
C TYR A 184 11.46 -13.45 -0.70
N VAL A 185 10.25 -12.93 -0.64
CA VAL A 185 9.53 -12.62 0.60
C VAL A 185 8.08 -13.08 0.44
N TRP A 186 7.50 -13.66 1.48
CA TRP A 186 6.09 -14.04 1.49
C TRP A 186 5.24 -12.86 1.95
N MET A 187 4.07 -12.68 1.32
CA MET A 187 3.09 -11.66 1.67
C MET A 187 1.69 -12.26 1.72
N LEU A 188 0.84 -11.76 2.62
CA LEU A 188 -0.60 -12.00 2.60
C LEU A 188 -1.37 -10.87 3.26
N TYR A 189 -2.67 -10.78 2.96
CA TYR A 189 -3.60 -9.92 3.68
C TYR A 189 -4.53 -10.79 4.53
N SER A 190 -4.39 -10.69 5.85
CA SER A 190 -5.13 -11.52 6.79
C SER A 190 -6.47 -10.89 7.16
N GLY A 191 -7.55 -11.64 6.90
CA GLY A 191 -8.89 -11.39 7.44
C GLY A 191 -9.13 -11.95 8.84
N VAL A 192 -8.20 -12.75 9.37
CA VAL A 192 -8.32 -13.47 10.65
C VAL A 192 -7.28 -12.98 11.67
N ALA A 193 -7.00 -11.68 11.62
CA ALA A 193 -6.01 -11.00 12.45
C ALA A 193 -4.66 -11.74 12.45
N THR A 194 -4.16 -12.15 13.62
CA THR A 194 -2.81 -12.70 13.81
C THR A 194 -2.69 -14.21 13.57
N TYR A 195 -3.73 -14.88 13.06
CA TYR A 195 -3.74 -16.34 12.84
C TYR A 195 -2.49 -16.86 12.10
N TYR A 196 -1.97 -16.09 11.13
CA TYR A 196 -0.84 -16.52 10.31
C TYR A 196 0.53 -16.39 10.99
N GLN A 197 0.62 -15.81 12.19
CA GLN A 197 1.88 -15.74 12.96
C GLN A 197 2.49 -17.12 13.23
N LYS A 198 1.65 -18.15 13.35
CA LYS A 198 2.11 -19.54 13.52
C LYS A 198 2.86 -20.11 12.32
N PHE A 199 2.72 -19.52 11.14
CA PHE A 199 3.49 -19.89 9.95
C PHE A 199 4.70 -18.96 9.72
N GLY A 200 5.03 -18.09 10.68
CA GLY A 200 6.15 -17.15 10.57
C GLY A 200 5.78 -15.80 9.96
N PHE A 201 4.50 -15.46 9.82
CA PHE A 201 4.09 -14.15 9.31
C PHE A 201 4.11 -13.09 10.42
N LYS A 202 4.77 -11.97 10.17
CA LYS A 202 4.74 -10.75 10.98
C LYS A 202 3.71 -9.78 10.42
N GLY A 203 2.83 -9.25 11.27
CA GLY A 203 1.80 -8.29 10.88
C GLY A 203 2.32 -6.85 10.81
N TYR A 204 1.80 -6.09 9.83
CA TYR A 204 2.07 -4.67 9.61
C TYR A 204 0.72 -3.94 9.70
N PRO A 205 0.32 -3.44 10.87
CA PRO A 205 -0.97 -2.78 11.04
C PRO A 205 -1.05 -1.52 10.18
N LEU A 206 -2.25 -1.24 9.67
CA LEU A 206 -2.56 -0.07 8.88
C LEU A 206 -3.62 0.78 9.59
N ASP A 207 -3.49 2.09 9.39
CA ASP A 207 -4.45 3.08 9.82
C ASP A 207 -5.26 3.57 8.62
N PHE A 208 -6.55 3.84 8.83
CA PHE A 208 -7.46 4.27 7.78
C PHE A 208 -8.29 5.49 8.18
N TYR A 209 -8.62 6.30 7.17
CA TYR A 209 -9.73 7.23 7.23
C TYR A 209 -10.96 6.60 6.59
N LYS A 210 -12.07 6.56 7.33
CA LYS A 210 -13.37 6.10 6.86
C LYS A 210 -14.29 7.31 6.68
N ILE A 211 -14.63 7.61 5.43
CA ILE A 211 -15.38 8.80 5.05
C ILE A 211 -16.79 8.36 4.63
N PRO A 212 -17.85 8.79 5.34
CA PRO A 212 -19.22 8.46 4.97
C PRO A 212 -19.64 9.08 3.63
N THR A 213 -20.35 8.31 2.81
CA THR A 213 -20.88 8.81 1.53
C THR A 213 -22.00 9.83 1.76
N SER A 214 -22.66 9.81 2.91
CA SER A 214 -23.66 10.81 3.33
C SER A 214 -23.08 12.24 3.46
N MET A 215 -21.76 12.40 3.49
CA MET A 215 -21.11 13.71 3.55
C MET A 215 -21.25 14.53 2.27
N LEU A 216 -21.45 13.87 1.11
CA LEU A 216 -21.62 14.58 -0.15
C LEU A 216 -22.94 15.36 -0.15
N THR A 217 -22.82 16.68 -0.05
CA THR A 217 -23.96 17.62 -0.10
C THR A 217 -24.47 17.81 -1.53
N GLU A 218 -25.74 18.17 -1.69
CA GLU A 218 -26.34 18.41 -3.02
C GLU A 218 -25.63 19.54 -3.80
N SER A 219 -25.07 20.53 -3.10
CA SER A 219 -24.29 21.62 -3.72
C SER A 219 -22.97 21.11 -4.30
N GLN A 220 -22.24 20.27 -3.55
CA GLN A 220 -20.99 19.67 -4.02
C GLN A 220 -21.23 18.66 -5.15
N GLU A 221 -22.32 17.90 -5.09
CA GLU A 221 -22.72 17.01 -6.18
C GLU A 221 -23.00 17.80 -7.46
N LYS A 222 -23.71 18.94 -7.38
CA LYS A 222 -23.93 19.83 -8.53
C LYS A 222 -22.62 20.33 -9.12
N VAL A 223 -21.68 20.78 -8.28
CA VAL A 223 -20.36 21.24 -8.72
C VAL A 223 -19.58 20.14 -9.44
N VAL A 224 -19.54 18.92 -8.87
CA VAL A 224 -18.87 17.78 -9.50
C VAL A 224 -19.51 17.45 -10.85
N VAL A 225 -20.85 17.40 -10.92
CA VAL A 225 -21.57 17.11 -12.17
C VAL A 225 -21.34 18.20 -13.22
N GLU A 226 -21.28 19.47 -12.82
CA GLU A 226 -20.98 20.59 -13.71
C GLU A 226 -19.54 20.53 -14.25
N LEU A 227 -18.56 20.17 -13.40
CA LEU A 227 -17.17 19.99 -13.82
C LEU A 227 -17.01 18.80 -14.79
N ILE A 228 -17.71 17.69 -14.55
CA ILE A 228 -17.73 16.52 -15.46
C ILE A 228 -18.34 16.90 -16.82
N LYS A 229 -19.44 17.66 -16.83
CA LYS A 229 -20.10 18.12 -18.07
C LYS A 229 -19.29 19.20 -18.79
N GLY A 230 -18.56 20.04 -18.06
CA GLY A 230 -17.68 21.06 -18.61
C GLY A 230 -16.58 20.48 -19.47
N ASP A 231 -15.97 19.36 -19.05
CA ASP A 231 -14.94 18.65 -19.81
C ASP A 231 -15.48 18.06 -21.13
N GLN A 232 -16.72 17.52 -21.12
CA GLN A 232 -17.38 16.97 -22.32
C GLN A 232 -17.67 18.03 -23.40
N ARG A 233 -17.99 19.27 -22.99
CA ARG A 233 -18.23 20.39 -23.92
C ARG A 233 -16.95 20.86 -24.60
N TYR A 234 -15.82 20.81 -23.89
CA TYR A 234 -14.52 21.20 -24.42
C TYR A 234 -13.99 20.20 -25.46
N GLN A 235 -14.25 18.90 -25.27
CA GLN A 235 -13.85 17.85 -26.22
C GLN A 235 -14.70 17.82 -27.50
N THR A 236 -15.94 18.33 -27.45
CA THR A 236 -16.88 18.32 -28.59
C THR A 236 -16.92 19.63 -29.38
N GLY A 237 -16.14 20.64 -29.01
CA GLY A 237 -15.98 21.89 -29.77
C GLY A 237 -17.26 22.73 -29.93
N THR A 238 -18.30 22.51 -29.12
CA THR A 238 -19.54 23.27 -29.19
C THR A 238 -19.49 24.46 -28.22
N GLU A 239 -18.78 25.51 -28.65
CA GLU A 239 -18.86 26.84 -28.03
C GLU A 239 -20.15 27.54 -28.46
N THR A 240 -21.26 27.26 -27.79
CA THR A 240 -22.38 28.21 -27.76
C THR A 240 -22.78 28.50 -26.31
N PRO A 241 -22.60 29.74 -25.83
CA PRO A 241 -23.04 30.15 -24.52
C PRO A 241 -24.51 30.55 -24.63
N THR A 242 -25.42 29.66 -24.26
CA THR A 242 -26.82 30.02 -24.05
C THR A 242 -27.26 29.57 -22.66
N ASP A 243 -27.43 30.61 -21.83
CA ASP A 243 -28.26 30.73 -20.63
C ASP A 243 -27.64 30.42 -19.26
N GLY A 244 -27.32 31.53 -18.56
CA GLY A 244 -27.10 31.63 -17.13
C GLY A 244 -25.65 31.94 -16.74
N PRO A 245 -25.39 32.86 -15.78
CA PRO A 245 -24.05 33.03 -15.22
C PRO A 245 -23.77 31.81 -14.34
N THR A 246 -23.42 30.70 -14.96
CA THR A 246 -22.82 29.58 -14.24
C THR A 246 -21.45 30.08 -13.82
N GLU A 247 -21.22 30.16 -12.50
CA GLU A 247 -19.87 30.31 -11.93
C GLU A 247 -19.04 29.12 -12.42
N GLN A 248 -18.55 29.18 -13.65
CA GLN A 248 -17.46 28.35 -14.10
C GLN A 248 -16.36 28.57 -13.06
N LEU A 249 -16.08 27.56 -12.23
CA LEU A 249 -14.92 27.55 -11.35
C LEU A 249 -13.70 27.85 -12.23
N VAL A 250 -13.31 29.12 -12.23
CA VAL A 250 -12.45 29.70 -13.26
C VAL A 250 -11.14 28.92 -13.29
N GLY A 251 -10.87 28.25 -14.41
CA GLY A 251 -9.60 27.55 -14.65
C GLY A 251 -9.43 26.19 -13.97
N LYS A 252 -10.48 25.51 -13.50
CA LYS A 252 -10.37 24.10 -13.05
C LYS A 252 -11.08 23.15 -14.02
N ARG A 253 -10.41 22.05 -14.37
CA ARG A 253 -10.92 21.01 -15.27
C ARG A 253 -10.84 19.65 -14.61
N LEU A 254 -11.93 18.88 -14.62
CA LEU A 254 -11.99 17.54 -14.04
C LEU A 254 -12.13 16.50 -15.15
N LYS A 255 -11.13 15.63 -15.29
CA LYS A 255 -11.12 14.51 -16.22
C LYS A 255 -11.30 13.20 -15.47
N LEU A 256 -12.25 12.38 -15.90
CA LEU A 256 -12.45 11.02 -15.39
C LEU A 256 -11.61 10.02 -16.20
N LEU A 257 -10.93 9.10 -15.53
CA LEU A 257 -10.06 8.11 -16.17
C LEU A 257 -10.86 6.81 -16.41
N LYS A 258 -11.12 6.48 -17.68
CA LYS A 258 -11.89 5.29 -18.05
C LYS A 258 -10.96 4.12 -18.40
N GLY A 259 -11.29 2.93 -17.90
CA GLY A 259 -10.55 1.70 -18.16
C GLY A 259 -10.62 1.23 -19.61
N ASP A 260 -11.64 1.63 -20.38
CA ASP A 260 -11.77 1.24 -21.80
C ASP A 260 -11.01 2.17 -22.78
N ASN A 261 -10.47 3.29 -22.30
CA ASN A 261 -9.79 4.26 -23.15
C ASN A 261 -8.27 4.13 -23.01
N GLU A 262 -7.57 3.75 -24.09
CA GLU A 262 -6.11 3.56 -24.10
C GLU A 262 -5.34 4.79 -23.58
N SER A 263 -5.78 6.01 -23.94
CA SER A 263 -5.13 7.23 -23.47
C SER A 263 -5.26 7.45 -21.96
N ASP A 264 -6.36 7.01 -21.35
CA ASP A 264 -6.56 7.10 -19.90
C ASP A 264 -5.79 5.98 -19.18
N GLN A 265 -5.72 4.79 -19.80
CA GLN A 265 -4.88 3.71 -19.28
C GLN A 265 -3.40 4.11 -19.24
N ASP A 266 -2.90 4.80 -20.26
CA ASP A 266 -1.51 5.27 -20.30
C ASP A 266 -1.23 6.32 -19.22
N ILE A 267 -2.20 7.17 -18.90
CA ILE A 267 -2.10 8.10 -17.76
C ILE A 267 -2.03 7.33 -16.43
N ILE A 268 -2.84 6.28 -16.26
CA ILE A 268 -2.78 5.43 -15.06
C ILE A 268 -1.41 4.74 -14.97
N LYS A 269 -0.90 4.18 -16.06
CA LYS A 269 0.46 3.60 -16.12
C LYS A 269 1.52 4.63 -15.74
N PHE A 270 1.41 5.86 -16.24
CA PHE A 270 2.33 6.94 -15.89
C PHE A 270 2.31 7.29 -14.39
N ILE A 271 1.11 7.35 -13.79
CA ILE A 271 0.96 7.57 -12.34
C ILE A 271 1.64 6.42 -11.56
N LEU A 272 1.42 5.17 -11.96
CA LEU A 272 2.02 4.00 -11.31
C LEU A 272 3.55 3.96 -11.46
N GLN A 273 4.08 4.33 -12.64
CA GLN A 273 5.52 4.46 -12.87
C GLN A 273 6.13 5.60 -12.03
N THR A 274 5.42 6.72 -11.88
CA THR A 274 5.86 7.81 -11.01
C THR A 274 5.93 7.35 -9.56
N LYS A 275 4.92 6.59 -9.10
CA LYS A 275 4.94 5.96 -7.77
C LYS A 275 6.08 4.96 -7.61
N GLU A 276 6.37 4.15 -8.63
CA GLU A 276 7.54 3.25 -8.65
C GLU A 276 8.84 4.02 -8.40
N LEU A 277 9.04 5.14 -9.10
CA LEU A 277 10.21 6.01 -8.91
C LEU A 277 10.25 6.64 -7.51
N GLN A 278 9.12 7.06 -6.96
CA GLN A 278 9.03 7.58 -5.59
C GLN A 278 9.47 6.51 -4.57
N ILE A 279 8.98 5.28 -4.69
CA ILE A 279 9.34 4.16 -3.82
C ILE A 279 10.83 3.85 -3.88
N ILE A 280 11.40 3.75 -5.10
CA ILE A 280 12.84 3.52 -5.29
C ILE A 280 13.65 4.66 -4.69
N THR A 281 13.18 5.90 -4.83
CA THR A 281 13.85 7.09 -4.29
C THR A 281 13.84 7.07 -2.75
N GLU A 282 12.71 6.77 -2.11
CA GLU A 282 12.60 6.66 -0.66
C GLU A 282 13.44 5.50 -0.10
N LEU A 283 13.41 4.33 -0.75
CA LEU A 283 14.28 3.20 -0.40
C LEU A 283 15.77 3.58 -0.44
N ASN A 284 16.17 4.47 -1.35
CA ASN A 284 17.55 4.96 -1.46
C ASN A 284 17.88 6.09 -0.47
N LYS A 285 16.98 7.07 -0.26
CA LYS A 285 17.15 8.21 0.66
C LYS A 285 17.45 7.77 2.10
N LEU A 286 16.84 6.68 2.54
CA LEU A 286 16.99 6.13 3.89
C LEU A 286 18.42 5.62 4.20
N THR A 287 19.34 5.63 3.23
CA THR A 287 20.76 5.31 3.42
C THR A 287 21.59 6.49 3.93
N TYR A 288 21.15 7.75 3.75
CA TYR A 288 21.99 8.93 3.97
C TYR A 288 21.67 9.74 5.25
N ASN A 289 20.47 9.60 5.85
CA ASN A 289 19.99 10.50 6.91
C ASN A 289 19.71 9.84 8.28
N SER A 290 20.32 8.70 8.61
CA SER A 290 20.13 8.07 9.95
C SER A 290 20.58 8.96 11.12
N LYS A 291 21.44 9.97 10.87
CA LYS A 291 21.85 10.96 11.88
C LYS A 291 20.88 12.14 12.05
N LEU A 292 19.94 12.36 11.13
CA LEU A 292 19.01 13.50 11.15
C LEU A 292 17.54 13.08 11.37
N HIS A 293 17.18 11.82 11.14
CA HIS A 293 15.80 11.33 11.23
C HIS A 293 15.39 10.67 12.55
N HIS A 294 16.18 10.74 13.62
CA HIS A 294 15.86 10.12 14.92
C HIS A 294 14.70 10.79 15.70
N SER A 295 13.72 11.37 15.01
CA SER A 295 12.58 12.06 15.63
C SER A 295 11.21 11.64 15.08
N GLN A 296 11.08 11.07 13.87
CA GLN A 296 9.74 10.80 13.33
C GLN A 296 9.71 9.59 12.41
N LYS A 297 9.40 8.41 12.98
CA LYS A 297 8.71 7.28 12.30
C LYS A 297 8.38 6.10 13.23
N SER A 298 8.16 6.36 14.52
CA SER A 298 7.58 5.35 15.43
C SER A 298 6.60 6.05 16.36
N GLY A 299 5.32 5.86 16.09
CA GLY A 299 4.23 6.40 16.90
C GLY A 299 4.21 5.76 18.28
N SER A 300 4.69 6.49 19.28
CA SER A 300 4.15 6.58 20.65
C SER A 300 5.07 7.49 21.46
N SER A 301 4.48 8.28 22.36
CA SER A 301 5.15 9.14 23.38
C SER A 301 5.25 10.64 23.06
N LEU A 302 4.11 11.28 22.80
CA LEU A 302 3.93 12.74 22.96
C LEU A 302 4.04 13.23 24.42
N ILE A 303 4.41 12.36 25.38
CA ILE A 303 4.47 12.69 26.81
C ILE A 303 5.88 13.19 27.23
N ASN A 304 6.94 12.90 26.48
CA ASN A 304 8.31 13.19 26.92
C ASN A 304 8.91 14.50 26.38
N MET A 305 8.19 15.26 25.55
CA MET A 305 8.69 16.56 25.07
C MET A 305 8.71 17.65 26.14
N LYS A 306 7.96 17.49 27.24
CA LYS A 306 7.92 18.48 28.33
C LYS A 306 9.15 18.40 29.24
N GLU A 307 9.76 17.22 29.39
CA GLU A 307 11.01 17.04 30.15
C GLU A 307 12.24 17.48 29.34
N ALA A 308 12.27 17.21 28.02
CA ALA A 308 13.37 17.60 27.15
C ALA A 308 13.49 19.12 26.94
N LEU A 309 12.37 19.86 27.04
CA LEU A 309 12.35 21.33 27.00
C LEU A 309 12.64 21.99 28.36
N SER A 310 12.76 21.22 29.44
CA SER A 310 13.06 21.74 30.78
C SER A 310 14.55 21.77 31.13
N MET A 311 15.43 21.31 30.23
CA MET A 311 16.87 21.45 30.36
C MET A 311 17.43 22.44 29.33
N SER A 312 17.18 23.73 29.57
CA SER A 312 18.03 24.80 29.03
C SER A 312 19.19 25.03 29.98
N PRO A 313 20.46 25.01 29.52
CA PRO A 313 21.58 25.48 30.33
C PRO A 313 21.61 27.01 30.33
N ASP A 314 21.65 27.60 31.52
CA ASP A 314 21.83 29.05 31.73
C ASP A 314 23.17 29.51 31.14
N PRO A 315 23.21 30.59 30.34
CA PRO A 315 24.44 31.13 29.79
C PRO A 315 24.93 32.29 30.65
N ASN A 316 25.43 32.00 31.85
CA ASN A 316 26.27 32.92 32.62
C ASN A 316 27.02 32.11 33.68
N ASP A 317 28.27 31.76 33.39
CA ASP A 317 29.37 31.81 34.37
C ASP A 317 30.68 31.33 33.70
N LEU A 318 31.43 32.31 33.21
CA LEU A 318 32.84 32.19 32.85
C LEU A 318 33.64 32.83 33.99
N HIS A 319 34.31 32.05 34.83
CA HIS A 319 35.57 32.44 35.47
C HIS A 319 36.33 31.22 36.02
N PRO A 320 37.66 31.13 35.82
CA PRO A 320 38.50 30.08 36.39
C PRO A 320 39.34 30.60 37.57
N SER A 321 39.40 29.86 38.70
CA SER A 321 40.60 29.67 39.54
C SER A 321 40.28 29.07 40.91
N GLU A 322 41.01 27.99 41.24
CA GLU A 322 41.66 27.68 42.53
C GLU A 322 40.86 27.60 43.84
N GLY A 323 40.93 26.42 44.47
CA GLY A 323 41.34 26.31 45.88
C GLY A 323 40.29 26.02 46.95
N SER A 324 40.65 25.06 47.81
CA SER A 324 40.25 24.86 49.22
C SER A 324 38.94 24.12 49.59
N LYS A 325 39.14 22.85 49.96
CA LYS A 325 38.69 22.09 51.14
C LYS A 325 37.68 22.71 52.14
N SER A 326 36.66 21.91 52.48
CA SER A 326 36.24 21.46 53.83
C SER A 326 35.04 20.51 53.64
N GLU A 327 35.12 19.19 53.78
CA GLU A 327 35.13 18.37 55.02
C GLU A 327 33.92 18.57 55.96
N ASP A 328 33.40 17.41 56.39
CA ASP A 328 32.43 17.09 57.45
C ASP A 328 30.91 17.18 57.12
N ASP A 329 30.06 16.18 57.40
CA ASP A 329 30.24 14.86 58.01
C ASP A 329 28.92 14.03 57.85
N ASN A 330 29.03 12.81 57.29
CA ASN A 330 28.46 11.51 57.74
C ASN A 330 26.95 11.30 58.12
N PRO A 331 26.43 10.05 58.27
CA PRO A 331 26.89 8.75 57.73
C PRO A 331 25.77 7.72 57.33
N TYR A 332 26.21 6.67 56.59
CA TYR A 332 25.67 5.28 56.44
C TYR A 332 24.57 4.96 55.39
N PRO A 333 24.56 3.73 54.79
CA PRO A 333 25.53 3.24 53.81
C PRO A 333 24.89 2.54 52.58
N SER A 334 25.64 2.52 51.47
CA SER A 334 25.38 1.77 50.23
C SER A 334 25.55 0.24 50.40
N PRO A 335 25.17 -0.59 49.40
CA PRO A 335 26.23 -1.06 48.50
C PRO A 335 25.85 -1.26 47.02
N GLN A 336 26.73 -0.73 46.15
CA GLN A 336 27.35 -1.34 44.96
C GLN A 336 26.43 -1.85 43.82
N SER A 337 26.59 -1.40 42.57
CA SER A 337 27.81 -1.64 41.78
C SER A 337 28.02 -0.68 40.58
N ASN A 338 29.26 -0.17 40.48
CA ASN A 338 30.08 0.06 39.27
C ASN A 338 29.58 0.97 38.13
N THR A 339 30.08 2.21 38.11
CA THR A 339 30.63 2.87 36.89
C THR A 339 32.04 2.30 36.61
N PRO A 340 32.73 2.55 35.48
CA PRO A 340 32.35 3.20 34.22
C PRO A 340 32.75 2.36 32.97
N GLY A 341 32.10 2.52 31.82
CA GLY A 341 32.62 1.87 30.61
C GLY A 341 31.78 2.03 29.36
N SER A 342 32.38 2.72 28.39
CA SER A 342 32.07 2.66 26.96
C SER A 342 30.74 3.28 26.53
N SER A 343 30.86 4.52 26.06
CA SER A 343 30.19 4.97 24.85
C SER A 343 30.38 3.96 23.72
N SER A 344 29.58 2.89 23.71
CA SER A 344 29.35 2.13 22.49
C SER A 344 28.55 3.05 21.59
N GLN A 345 29.24 3.60 20.58
CA GLN A 345 28.65 3.98 19.31
C GLN A 345 27.53 2.98 19.01
N GLN A 346 26.27 3.40 19.17
CA GLN A 346 25.15 2.63 18.66
C GLN A 346 25.36 2.58 17.15
N ASN A 347 25.90 1.45 16.69
CA ASN A 347 25.92 1.11 15.29
C ASN A 347 24.48 1.29 14.78
N THR A 348 24.26 2.33 13.97
CA THR A 348 23.03 2.51 13.19
C THR A 348 22.96 1.37 12.18
N GLN A 349 22.52 0.19 12.65
CA GLN A 349 22.14 -0.91 11.79
C GLN A 349 20.88 -0.47 11.05
N THR A 350 20.98 -0.33 9.74
CA THR A 350 19.79 -0.03 8.94
C THR A 350 19.06 -1.35 8.73
N ILE A 351 17.84 -1.48 9.28
CA ILE A 351 16.97 -2.65 9.06
C ILE A 351 16.74 -2.82 7.54
N PRO A 352 16.80 -4.04 6.97
CA PRO A 352 16.50 -4.27 5.57
C PRO A 352 15.05 -3.89 5.26
N LYS A 353 14.79 -3.42 4.03
CA LYS A 353 13.50 -2.88 3.65
C LYS A 353 12.95 -3.54 2.40
N VAL A 354 11.63 -3.68 2.34
CA VAL A 354 10.90 -4.22 1.19
C VAL A 354 9.76 -3.29 0.79
N ALA A 355 9.47 -3.23 -0.49
CA ALA A 355 8.27 -2.62 -1.04
C ALA A 355 7.73 -3.47 -2.20
N ILE A 356 6.43 -3.42 -2.46
CA ILE A 356 5.85 -4.11 -3.62
C ILE A 356 6.04 -3.22 -4.84
N LYS A 357 6.22 -3.77 -6.04
CA LYS A 357 6.31 -2.94 -7.25
C LYS A 357 4.90 -2.56 -7.72
N PRO A 358 4.58 -1.27 -7.94
CA PRO A 358 3.30 -0.91 -8.50
C PRO A 358 3.25 -1.39 -9.95
N SER A 359 2.23 -2.15 -10.30
CA SER A 359 2.06 -2.65 -11.66
C SER A 359 0.63 -2.41 -12.13
N TYR A 360 0.52 -1.95 -13.38
CA TYR A 360 -0.77 -1.80 -14.04
C TYR A 360 -1.51 -3.14 -14.14
N ASP A 361 -0.79 -4.26 -14.31
CA ASP A 361 -1.41 -5.58 -14.37
C ASP A 361 -2.04 -5.99 -13.04
N THR A 362 -1.37 -5.67 -11.92
CA THR A 362 -1.90 -5.91 -10.57
C THR A 362 -3.10 -5.00 -10.30
N PHE A 363 -3.04 -3.74 -10.75
CA PHE A 363 -4.16 -2.82 -10.66
C PHE A 363 -5.37 -3.31 -11.47
N GLN A 364 -5.16 -3.71 -12.73
CA GLN A 364 -6.24 -4.21 -13.60
C GLN A 364 -6.81 -5.54 -13.14
N TRP A 365 -6.02 -6.43 -12.55
CA TRP A 365 -6.52 -7.67 -11.94
C TRP A 365 -7.65 -7.38 -10.94
N ASN A 366 -7.42 -6.42 -10.04
CA ASN A 366 -8.43 -6.02 -9.05
C ASN A 366 -9.65 -5.38 -9.71
N VAL A 367 -9.46 -4.54 -10.73
CA VAL A 367 -10.57 -3.89 -11.45
C VAL A 367 -11.38 -4.90 -12.29
N HIS A 368 -10.75 -5.92 -12.87
CA HIS A 368 -11.41 -6.91 -13.71
C HIS A 368 -12.47 -7.69 -12.90
N CYS A 369 -12.09 -8.11 -11.69
CA CYS A 369 -13.00 -8.73 -10.73
C CYS A 369 -14.21 -7.82 -10.41
N GLU A 370 -13.98 -6.52 -10.18
CA GLU A 370 -15.06 -5.55 -9.94
C GLU A 370 -15.99 -5.39 -11.15
N ARG A 371 -15.44 -5.26 -12.37
CA ARG A 371 -16.23 -5.05 -13.59
C ARG A 371 -17.12 -6.23 -13.89
N HIS A 372 -16.60 -7.45 -13.78
CA HIS A 372 -17.41 -8.65 -14.00
C HIS A 372 -18.52 -8.76 -12.97
N ASP A 373 -18.21 -8.54 -11.70
CA ASP A 373 -19.22 -8.41 -10.64
C ASP A 373 -20.32 -7.43 -11.00
N ALA A 374 -19.97 -6.22 -11.47
CA ALA A 374 -20.93 -5.19 -11.81
C ALA A 374 -21.79 -5.55 -13.03
N MET A 375 -21.21 -6.20 -14.05
CA MET A 375 -21.93 -6.68 -15.22
C MET A 375 -23.01 -7.71 -14.87
N PHE A 376 -22.78 -8.55 -13.86
CA PHE A 376 -23.78 -9.52 -13.41
C PHE A 376 -24.74 -8.93 -12.36
N LYS A 377 -24.23 -8.10 -11.44
CA LYS A 377 -24.99 -7.51 -10.32
C LYS A 377 -25.93 -6.37 -10.74
N TYR A 378 -25.50 -5.47 -11.63
CA TYR A 378 -26.18 -4.19 -11.87
C TYR A 378 -26.75 -4.00 -13.27
N ASN A 379 -26.35 -4.81 -14.24
CA ASN A 379 -26.81 -4.67 -15.62
C ASN A 379 -28.35 -4.76 -15.77
N LYS A 380 -29.04 -5.43 -14.83
CA LYS A 380 -30.51 -5.52 -14.81
C LYS A 380 -31.23 -4.42 -14.01
N THR A 381 -30.55 -3.76 -13.07
CA THR A 381 -31.19 -2.84 -12.07
C THR A 381 -30.65 -1.41 -12.11
N ASN A 382 -29.42 -1.20 -12.54
CA ASN A 382 -28.81 0.11 -12.72
C ASN A 382 -27.73 0.05 -13.83
N PRO A 383 -28.08 0.24 -15.11
CA PRO A 383 -27.11 0.18 -16.21
C PRO A 383 -26.00 1.24 -16.07
N GLY A 384 -26.29 2.38 -15.42
CA GLY A 384 -25.28 3.40 -15.13
C GLY A 384 -24.16 2.91 -14.22
N ALA A 385 -24.43 2.00 -13.29
CA ALA A 385 -23.40 1.47 -12.39
C ALA A 385 -22.27 0.75 -13.15
N VAL A 386 -22.59 0.09 -14.28
CA VAL A 386 -21.58 -0.57 -15.12
C VAL A 386 -20.64 0.46 -15.74
N GLU A 387 -21.16 1.60 -16.20
CA GLU A 387 -20.32 2.70 -16.70
C GLU A 387 -19.44 3.27 -15.58
N PHE A 388 -19.99 3.48 -14.38
CA PHE A 388 -19.22 4.01 -13.25
C PHE A 388 -18.17 3.02 -12.71
N THR A 389 -18.36 1.71 -12.86
CA THR A 389 -17.31 0.71 -12.54
C THR A 389 -16.13 0.75 -13.51
N ASN A 390 -16.33 1.28 -14.72
CA ASN A 390 -15.24 1.47 -15.68
C ASN A 390 -14.35 2.68 -15.35
N ILE A 391 -14.82 3.62 -14.52
CA ILE A 391 -14.05 4.83 -14.19
C ILE A 391 -13.07 4.50 -13.06
N GLN A 392 -11.77 4.40 -13.33
CA GLN A 392 -10.75 3.90 -12.39
C GLN A 392 -10.08 5.01 -11.55
N GLY A 393 -10.36 6.27 -11.85
CA GLY A 393 -9.81 7.43 -11.14
C GLY A 393 -10.26 8.77 -11.74
N ALA A 394 -9.70 9.85 -11.23
CA ALA A 394 -9.92 11.20 -11.75
C ALA A 394 -8.67 12.08 -11.64
N ILE A 395 -8.60 13.09 -12.52
CA ILE A 395 -7.59 14.13 -12.51
C ILE A 395 -8.28 15.48 -12.50
N ILE A 396 -7.86 16.36 -11.60
CA ILE A 396 -8.21 17.77 -11.62
C ILE A 396 -6.99 18.57 -12.10
N THR A 397 -7.17 19.36 -13.14
CA THR A 397 -6.16 20.27 -13.67
C THR A 397 -6.55 21.69 -13.31
N ASN A 398 -5.68 22.36 -12.59
CA ASN A 398 -5.80 23.76 -12.23
C ASN A 398 -4.99 24.60 -13.20
N ASP A 399 -5.65 25.18 -14.19
CA ASP A 399 -5.05 26.00 -15.25
C ASP A 399 -4.44 27.29 -14.71
N LEU A 400 -4.90 27.79 -13.55
CA LEU A 400 -4.34 28.99 -12.91
C LEU A 400 -2.99 28.70 -12.22
N GLN A 401 -2.84 27.50 -11.66
CA GLN A 401 -1.61 27.07 -10.97
C GLN A 401 -0.68 26.22 -11.85
N HIS A 402 -1.16 25.79 -13.01
CA HIS A 402 -0.51 24.81 -13.88
C HIS A 402 -0.12 23.50 -13.17
N ARG A 403 -0.97 23.07 -12.21
CA ARG A 403 -0.79 21.83 -11.46
C ARG A 403 -1.97 20.89 -11.71
N SER A 404 -1.68 19.60 -11.75
CA SER A 404 -2.69 18.56 -11.87
C SER A 404 -2.60 17.63 -10.68
N TYR A 405 -3.74 17.33 -10.06
CA TYR A 405 -3.83 16.37 -8.95
C TYR A 405 -4.64 15.16 -9.40
N TYR A 406 -4.28 13.98 -8.91
CA TYR A 406 -4.95 12.74 -9.24
C TYR A 406 -5.45 12.01 -8.01
N ILE A 407 -6.44 11.15 -8.25
CA ILE A 407 -6.92 10.15 -7.30
C ILE A 407 -7.23 8.86 -8.07
N LEU A 408 -6.77 7.73 -7.56
CA LEU A 408 -7.06 6.39 -8.08
C LEU A 408 -7.82 5.60 -7.02
N TRP A 409 -8.76 4.77 -7.46
CA TRP A 409 -9.61 4.00 -6.55
C TRP A 409 -9.93 2.62 -7.09
N ASN A 410 -10.35 1.72 -6.20
CA ASN A 410 -10.78 0.38 -6.55
C ASN A 410 -11.75 -0.18 -5.52
N THR A 411 -12.68 -1.04 -5.94
CA THR A 411 -13.51 -1.80 -5.01
C THR A 411 -12.86 -3.15 -4.71
N LEU A 412 -12.34 -3.29 -3.49
CA LEU A 412 -11.71 -4.52 -3.03
C LEU A 412 -12.74 -5.36 -2.25
N MET A 413 -12.48 -6.66 -2.16
CA MET A 413 -13.36 -7.63 -1.48
C MET A 413 -14.82 -7.60 -1.99
N HIS A 414 -15.03 -7.20 -3.25
CA HIS A 414 -16.35 -7.12 -3.90
C HIS A 414 -17.37 -6.18 -3.22
N THR A 415 -16.96 -5.39 -2.23
CA THR A 415 -17.86 -4.68 -1.31
C THR A 415 -17.36 -3.33 -0.82
N LYS A 416 -16.05 -3.14 -0.63
CA LYS A 416 -15.47 -1.96 0.02
C LYS A 416 -14.70 -1.11 -1.00
N PHE A 417 -14.99 0.18 -1.09
CA PHE A 417 -14.34 1.11 -2.00
C PHE A 417 -13.15 1.77 -1.32
N PHE A 418 -11.97 1.60 -1.91
CA PHE A 418 -10.71 2.10 -1.41
C PHE A 418 -10.13 3.14 -2.36
N ILE A 419 -9.61 4.23 -1.80
CA ILE A 419 -8.67 5.10 -2.51
C ILE A 419 -7.30 4.43 -2.44
N LEU A 420 -6.72 4.10 -3.59
CA LEU A 420 -5.44 3.40 -3.68
C LEU A 420 -4.26 4.36 -3.82
N GLY A 421 -4.51 5.61 -4.20
CA GLY A 421 -3.44 6.59 -4.31
C GLY A 421 -3.98 7.98 -4.64
N MET A 422 -3.32 8.98 -4.09
CA MET A 422 -3.61 10.39 -4.32
C MET A 422 -2.31 11.18 -4.37
N GLY A 423 -2.25 12.22 -5.20
CA GLY A 423 -1.05 13.05 -5.29
C GLY A 423 -1.07 14.08 -6.41
N GLU A 424 0.06 14.76 -6.60
CA GLU A 424 0.30 15.69 -7.70
C GLU A 424 0.90 14.93 -8.90
N ILE A 425 0.49 15.29 -10.11
CA ILE A 425 1.11 14.85 -11.36
C ILE A 425 2.12 15.93 -11.77
N GLU A 426 3.41 15.64 -11.58
CA GLU A 426 4.48 16.48 -12.08
C GLU A 426 4.73 16.18 -13.56
N PHE A 427 4.25 17.04 -14.46
CA PHE A 427 4.69 17.01 -15.85
C PHE A 427 6.08 17.63 -15.94
N GLN A 428 7.13 16.80 -16.01
CA GLN A 428 8.45 17.29 -16.45
C GLN A 428 8.32 17.76 -17.90
N GLN A 429 8.18 19.06 -18.10
CA GLN A 429 8.32 19.66 -19.42
C GLN A 429 9.74 19.33 -19.92
N GLN A 430 9.82 18.70 -21.10
CA GLN A 430 11.09 18.41 -21.73
C GLN A 430 11.92 19.71 -21.83
N PRO A 431 13.22 19.68 -21.48
CA PRO A 431 14.09 20.82 -21.66
C PRO A 431 14.29 21.05 -23.17
N GLY A 432 13.42 21.87 -23.77
CA GLY A 432 13.45 22.14 -25.21
C GLY A 432 12.16 22.69 -25.82
N SER A 433 11.02 22.66 -25.12
CA SER A 433 9.82 23.35 -25.61
C SER A 433 9.92 24.85 -25.35
N GLU A 434 10.36 25.59 -26.37
CA GLU A 434 10.32 27.05 -26.41
C GLU A 434 8.86 27.57 -26.32
N GLN A 435 8.36 27.70 -25.11
CA GLN A 435 7.33 28.69 -24.81
C GLN A 435 8.00 29.86 -24.13
N LYS A 436 7.84 31.04 -24.75
CA LYS A 436 8.40 32.33 -24.34
C LYS A 436 8.40 32.49 -22.82
N SER A 437 9.55 32.29 -22.19
CA SER A 437 9.77 32.79 -20.83
C SER A 437 9.68 34.31 -20.91
N ILE A 438 8.55 34.87 -20.48
CA ILE A 438 8.44 36.31 -20.25
C ILE A 438 9.34 36.59 -19.05
N ARG A 439 10.59 36.98 -19.34
CA ARG A 439 11.44 37.70 -18.39
C ARG A 439 10.68 38.95 -17.96
N ARG A 440 10.18 39.01 -16.73
CA ARG A 440 9.94 40.28 -16.04
C ARG A 440 10.78 40.29 -14.77
N GLY A 441 11.85 41.08 -14.83
CA GLY A 441 12.63 41.46 -13.67
C GLY A 441 11.95 42.58 -12.88
N SER A 442 12.15 42.48 -11.57
CA SER A 442 12.34 43.57 -10.60
C SER A 442 11.10 44.25 -9.99
N SER A 443 10.95 43.96 -8.69
CA SER A 443 10.73 44.91 -7.59
C SER A 443 9.50 45.83 -7.67
N LEU A 444 8.35 45.31 -7.23
CA LEU A 444 7.36 45.98 -6.39
C LEU A 444 6.12 45.08 -6.23
N GLY A 445 5.78 44.72 -4.97
CA GLY A 445 4.42 44.33 -4.58
C GLY A 445 4.13 42.83 -4.51
N SER A 446 4.94 41.98 -3.86
CA SER A 446 4.94 41.79 -2.41
C SER A 446 3.56 41.53 -1.76
N LEU A 447 2.58 41.02 -2.51
CA LEU A 447 1.37 40.39 -1.97
C LEU A 447 1.13 38.97 -2.51
N SER A 448 1.79 38.58 -3.60
CA SER A 448 1.85 37.17 -4.04
C SER A 448 2.94 36.37 -3.31
N ILE A 449 3.84 37.04 -2.58
CA ILE A 449 4.91 36.42 -1.78
C ILE A 449 4.39 35.89 -0.42
N MET A 450 3.15 36.23 -0.04
CA MET A 450 2.50 35.59 1.12
C MET A 450 1.94 34.19 0.81
N ASN A 451 1.83 33.80 -0.47
CA ASN A 451 1.58 32.40 -0.85
C ASN A 451 2.87 31.58 -1.02
N ASP A 452 4.02 32.22 -1.24
CA ASP A 452 5.30 31.51 -1.38
C ASP A 452 6.05 31.31 -0.04
N PHE A 453 5.71 32.06 1.02
CA PHE A 453 6.19 31.79 2.38
C PHE A 453 5.26 30.91 3.22
N GLY A 454 4.20 30.39 2.61
CA GLY A 454 3.41 29.28 3.12
C GLY A 454 3.05 28.40 1.93
N GLY A 455 3.93 27.46 1.56
CA GLY A 455 3.71 26.48 0.49
C GLY A 455 2.48 25.61 0.77
N GLY A 456 1.30 26.20 0.55
CA GLY A 456 0.02 25.64 0.91
C GLY A 456 -0.33 24.53 -0.06
N PHE A 457 -0.39 23.31 0.43
CA PHE A 457 -0.99 22.20 -0.29
C PHE A 457 -2.39 22.58 -0.75
N ASN A 458 -2.74 22.31 -2.01
CA ASN A 458 -4.02 22.71 -2.57
C ASN A 458 -5.13 21.73 -2.14
N PHE A 459 -5.52 21.83 -0.87
CA PHE A 459 -6.55 21.01 -0.24
C PHE A 459 -7.92 21.14 -0.91
N GLN A 460 -8.20 22.25 -1.59
CA GLN A 460 -9.44 22.44 -2.33
C GLN A 460 -9.53 21.49 -3.53
N ASP A 461 -8.42 21.28 -4.23
CA ASP A 461 -8.38 20.35 -5.37
C ASP A 461 -8.51 18.90 -4.89
N PHE A 462 -7.90 18.55 -3.74
CA PHE A 462 -8.12 17.24 -3.10
C PHE A 462 -9.56 17.05 -2.61
N ASP A 463 -10.22 18.08 -2.09
CA ASP A 463 -11.63 18.00 -1.67
C ASP A 463 -12.57 17.74 -2.85
N ILE A 464 -12.32 18.35 -4.02
CA ILE A 464 -13.07 18.07 -5.25
C ILE A 464 -12.83 16.63 -5.72
N LEU A 465 -11.60 16.14 -5.66
CA LEU A 465 -11.26 14.75 -6.03
C LEU A 465 -11.93 13.73 -5.09
N LEU A 466 -11.92 13.98 -3.78
CA LEU A 466 -12.62 13.16 -2.80
C LEU A 466 -14.13 13.18 -2.99
N SER A 467 -14.71 14.37 -3.26
CA SER A 467 -16.14 14.51 -3.58
C SER A 467 -16.50 13.74 -4.85
N THR A 468 -15.63 13.75 -5.85
CA THR A 468 -15.77 12.97 -7.09
C THR A 468 -15.73 11.47 -6.80
N ALA A 469 -14.80 11.01 -5.96
CA ALA A 469 -14.71 9.61 -5.57
C ALA A 469 -15.96 9.14 -4.80
N ILE A 470 -16.49 9.96 -3.87
CA ILE A 470 -17.75 9.67 -3.16
C ILE A 470 -18.92 9.61 -4.14
N TYR A 471 -19.00 10.55 -5.08
CA TYR A 471 -20.02 10.54 -6.13
C TYR A 471 -19.95 9.25 -6.95
N VAL A 472 -18.77 8.87 -7.43
CA VAL A 472 -18.57 7.62 -8.18
C VAL A 472 -18.96 6.39 -7.33
N ALA A 473 -18.54 6.33 -6.07
CA ALA A 473 -18.89 5.23 -5.17
C ALA A 473 -20.42 5.08 -5.00
N LYS A 474 -21.15 6.18 -4.80
CA LYS A 474 -22.63 6.19 -4.75
C LYS A 474 -23.27 5.66 -6.03
N GLN A 475 -22.73 6.05 -7.20
CA GLN A 475 -23.27 5.62 -8.50
C GLN A 475 -22.95 4.16 -8.81
N ARG A 476 -21.80 3.65 -8.35
CA ARG A 476 -21.40 2.24 -8.48
C ARG A 476 -22.27 1.31 -7.64
N HIS A 477 -22.48 1.65 -6.37
CA HIS A 477 -23.21 0.81 -5.43
C HIS A 477 -24.04 1.67 -4.47
N ARG A 478 -25.37 1.69 -4.65
CA ARG A 478 -26.26 2.55 -3.84
C ARG A 478 -26.22 2.26 -2.34
N GLU A 479 -25.83 1.05 -1.94
CA GLU A 479 -25.71 0.64 -0.53
C GLU A 479 -24.31 0.91 0.05
N GLN A 480 -23.42 1.58 -0.68
CA GLN A 480 -22.07 1.88 -0.20
C GLN A 480 -22.10 3.07 0.76
N GLU A 481 -21.94 2.75 2.05
CA GLU A 481 -22.04 3.74 3.13
C GLU A 481 -20.77 4.56 3.31
N HIS A 482 -19.60 4.02 2.94
CA HIS A 482 -18.30 4.65 3.22
C HIS A 482 -17.27 4.40 2.12
N ILE A 483 -16.32 5.32 2.00
CA ILE A 483 -15.03 5.12 1.31
C ILE A 483 -13.91 4.99 2.34
N LEU A 484 -12.88 4.21 2.02
CA LEU A 484 -11.74 3.94 2.88
C LEU A 484 -10.45 4.45 2.24
N ILE A 485 -9.57 5.07 3.03
CA ILE A 485 -8.26 5.54 2.58
C ILE A 485 -7.22 5.11 3.60
N ALA A 486 -6.21 4.34 3.20
CA ALA A 486 -5.11 4.05 4.11
C ALA A 486 -4.21 5.27 4.24
N VAL A 487 -3.67 5.52 5.44
CA VAL A 487 -2.70 6.60 5.67
C VAL A 487 -1.50 6.48 4.73
N ASN A 488 -1.07 5.25 4.45
CA ASN A 488 0.05 4.93 3.57
C ASN A 488 -0.21 5.20 2.07
N ASP A 489 -1.47 5.44 1.67
CA ASP A 489 -1.86 5.74 0.28
C ASP A 489 -2.00 7.25 0.01
N LEU A 490 -1.79 8.07 1.05
CA LEU A 490 -1.83 9.53 0.97
C LEU A 490 -0.54 10.10 0.34
N PRO A 491 -0.56 11.35 -0.14
CA PRO A 491 0.62 11.98 -0.72
C PRO A 491 1.75 12.13 0.32
N ASP A 492 2.95 11.64 0.02
CA ASP A 492 4.11 11.69 0.91
C ASP A 492 4.69 13.11 1.07
N GLU A 493 4.39 13.99 0.10
CA GLU A 493 4.84 15.37 0.09
C GLU A 493 4.17 16.20 1.20
N ILE A 494 3.00 15.73 1.69
CA ILE A 494 2.22 16.40 2.72
C ILE A 494 2.49 15.74 4.08
N PRO A 495 2.91 16.49 5.11
CA PRO A 495 3.10 15.93 6.44
C PRO A 495 1.82 15.28 6.98
N GLU A 496 1.96 14.09 7.56
CA GLU A 496 0.85 13.28 8.09
C GLU A 496 -0.05 14.07 9.05
N ALA A 497 0.54 14.89 9.93
CA ALA A 497 -0.21 15.73 10.86
C ALA A 497 -1.13 16.74 10.15
N VAL A 498 -0.71 17.26 9.00
CA VAL A 498 -1.51 18.19 8.19
C VAL A 498 -2.61 17.42 7.47
N MET A 499 -2.33 16.22 6.94
CA MET A 499 -3.36 15.37 6.34
C MET A 499 -4.41 14.92 7.37
N TYR A 500 -3.99 14.58 8.59
CA TYR A 500 -4.89 14.27 9.69
C TYR A 500 -5.82 15.44 9.99
N ASP A 501 -5.26 16.65 10.11
CA ASP A 501 -6.05 17.86 10.35
C ASP A 501 -7.00 18.14 9.17
N PHE A 502 -6.53 17.95 7.94
CA PHE A 502 -7.35 18.07 6.74
C PHE A 502 -8.60 17.17 6.78
N PHE A 503 -8.41 15.86 6.96
CA PHE A 503 -9.53 14.91 6.99
C PHE A 503 -10.45 15.13 8.20
N MET A 504 -9.90 15.45 9.36
CA MET A 504 -10.68 15.53 10.60
C MET A 504 -11.40 16.87 10.78
N ASN A 505 -10.84 17.98 10.24
CA ASN A 505 -11.28 19.35 10.58
C ASN A 505 -11.51 20.31 9.39
N TYR A 506 -10.88 20.10 8.22
CA TYR A 506 -10.95 21.04 7.10
C TYR A 506 -11.69 20.56 5.87
N LEU A 507 -11.92 19.25 5.74
CA LEU A 507 -12.72 18.69 4.66
C LEU A 507 -14.09 19.39 4.67
N GLU A 508 -14.41 20.14 3.61
CA GLU A 508 -15.55 21.09 3.63
C GLU A 508 -16.88 20.36 3.84
N MET A 509 -16.97 19.11 3.38
CA MET A 509 -18.10 18.21 3.63
C MET A 509 -18.34 17.95 5.13
N THR A 510 -17.28 17.95 5.94
CA THR A 510 -17.37 17.83 7.40
C THR A 510 -17.97 19.10 8.00
N ARG A 511 -17.57 20.29 7.49
CA ARG A 511 -18.02 21.59 7.99
C ARG A 511 -19.45 21.94 7.59
N SER A 512 -19.86 21.61 6.36
CA SER A 512 -21.25 21.80 5.89
C SER A 512 -22.22 20.89 6.66
N PHE A 513 -21.85 19.62 6.88
CA PHE A 513 -22.63 18.68 7.69
C PHE A 513 -22.82 19.18 9.12
N TYR A 514 -21.82 19.81 9.75
CA TYR A 514 -21.96 20.41 11.09
C TYR A 514 -22.96 21.59 11.13
N LYS A 515 -23.12 22.34 10.04
CA LYS A 515 -24.07 23.44 9.96
C LYS A 515 -25.50 22.92 9.76
N ASP A 516 -25.69 21.93 8.89
CA ASP A 516 -27.01 21.36 8.60
C ASP A 516 -27.50 20.40 9.70
N SER A 517 -26.60 19.76 10.44
CA SER A 517 -26.93 18.84 11.54
C SER A 517 -27.18 19.52 12.89
N GLN A 518 -27.06 20.85 13.01
CA GLN A 518 -27.42 21.53 14.27
C GLN A 518 -28.89 21.29 14.68
N GLU A 519 -29.76 20.93 13.73
CA GLU A 519 -31.18 20.64 13.95
C GLU A 519 -31.51 19.14 14.15
N SER A 520 -30.54 18.22 14.04
CA SER A 520 -30.78 16.77 14.11
C SER A 520 -30.14 16.06 15.31
N ASN A 521 -30.73 14.92 15.71
CA ASN A 521 -30.33 14.08 16.86
C ASN A 521 -28.85 13.69 16.84
N GLN A 522 -28.24 13.53 18.03
CA GLN A 522 -26.83 13.16 18.23
C GLN A 522 -26.37 11.95 17.38
N GLU A 523 -27.22 10.95 17.18
CA GLU A 523 -26.92 9.75 16.39
C GLU A 523 -26.77 10.02 14.88
N ALA A 524 -27.40 11.08 14.35
CA ALA A 524 -27.19 11.50 12.96
C ALA A 524 -25.88 12.28 12.79
N LYS A 525 -25.41 12.96 13.84
CA LYS A 525 -24.13 13.69 13.88
C LYS A 525 -22.93 12.74 13.79
N ASP A 526 -23.00 11.61 14.49
CA ASP A 526 -21.91 10.62 14.51
C ASP A 526 -21.82 9.81 13.20
N ARG A 527 -22.92 9.66 12.45
CA ARG A 527 -22.93 8.95 11.16
C ARG A 527 -22.37 9.74 9.98
N GLY A 528 -22.25 11.06 10.11
CA GLY A 528 -21.77 11.97 9.04
C GLY A 528 -20.34 12.47 9.22
N ARG A 529 -19.57 11.90 10.14
CA ARG A 529 -18.19 12.32 10.41
C ARG A 529 -17.18 11.32 9.88
N VAL A 530 -16.03 11.84 9.42
CA VAL A 530 -14.84 11.03 9.15
C VAL A 530 -14.36 10.34 10.43
N GLU A 531 -14.16 9.03 10.35
CA GLU A 531 -13.66 8.19 11.43
C GLU A 531 -12.21 7.79 11.14
N HIS A 532 -11.31 7.97 12.12
CA HIS A 532 -9.92 7.49 12.04
C HIS A 532 -9.80 6.13 12.73
N ILE A 533 -9.46 5.11 11.95
CA ILE A 533 -9.36 3.71 12.36
C ILE A 533 -7.89 3.37 12.61
N ASN A 534 -7.48 3.33 13.88
CA ASN A 534 -6.09 3.00 14.28
C ASN A 534 -5.81 1.48 14.38
N ASN A 535 -6.80 0.64 14.04
CA ASN A 535 -6.69 -0.81 14.15
C ASN A 535 -7.55 -1.50 13.08
N ALA A 536 -7.08 -1.43 11.84
CA ALA A 536 -7.74 -2.07 10.71
C ALA A 536 -7.88 -3.59 10.88
N ALA A 537 -6.94 -4.24 11.58
CA ALA A 537 -6.98 -5.68 11.80
C ALA A 537 -8.25 -6.12 12.53
N LYS A 538 -8.70 -5.32 13.51
CA LYS A 538 -9.91 -5.61 14.29
C LYS A 538 -11.18 -5.03 13.66
N GLN A 539 -11.12 -3.83 13.11
CA GLN A 539 -12.32 -3.12 12.66
C GLN A 539 -12.68 -3.39 11.19
N LEU A 540 -11.67 -3.64 10.35
CA LEU A 540 -11.85 -3.87 8.91
C LEU A 540 -11.51 -5.30 8.49
N GLU A 541 -11.05 -6.15 9.44
CA GLU A 541 -10.51 -7.48 9.18
C GLU A 541 -9.40 -7.43 8.14
N LEU A 542 -8.46 -6.51 8.37
CA LEU A 542 -7.40 -6.21 7.42
C LEU A 542 -6.05 -6.10 8.12
N LEU A 543 -5.21 -7.12 7.97
CA LEU A 543 -3.84 -7.09 8.47
C LEU A 543 -2.88 -7.58 7.38
N PRO A 544 -2.16 -6.68 6.70
CA PRO A 544 -1.04 -7.05 5.86
C PRO A 544 0.01 -7.79 6.70
N MET A 545 0.57 -8.87 6.17
CA MET A 545 1.60 -9.64 6.85
C MET A 545 2.70 -10.07 5.89
N LEU A 546 3.95 -10.04 6.37
CA LEU A 546 5.11 -10.58 5.64
C LEU A 546 5.70 -11.77 6.37
N LYS A 547 6.31 -12.69 5.63
CA LYS A 547 7.13 -13.78 6.16
C LYS A 547 8.46 -13.82 5.42
N GLN A 548 9.56 -14.00 6.14
CA GLN A 548 10.86 -14.23 5.53
C GLN A 548 10.90 -15.62 4.87
N PHE A 549 11.45 -15.69 3.65
CA PHE A 549 11.62 -16.95 2.93
C PHE A 549 12.51 -17.93 3.72
N GLY A 550 12.07 -19.19 3.83
CA GLY A 550 12.81 -20.25 4.52
C GLY A 550 12.85 -20.13 6.05
N SER A 551 12.19 -19.13 6.64
CA SER A 551 12.04 -18.98 8.10
C SER A 551 10.60 -19.25 8.52
N ASN A 552 10.42 -19.98 9.61
CA ASN A 552 9.12 -20.16 10.28
C ASN A 552 8.94 -19.21 11.48
N SER A 553 9.93 -18.38 11.78
CA SER A 553 9.84 -17.37 12.83
C SER A 553 9.13 -16.12 12.32
N HIS A 554 8.20 -15.58 13.12
CA HIS A 554 7.59 -14.27 12.88
C HIS A 554 8.42 -13.13 13.51
N GLU A 555 9.45 -13.47 14.27
CA GLU A 555 10.42 -12.53 14.83
C GLU A 555 11.56 -12.37 13.83
N PHE A 556 11.46 -11.34 12.99
CA PHE A 556 12.50 -10.93 12.06
C PHE A 556 12.50 -9.42 11.84
N GLU A 557 13.68 -8.92 11.47
CA GLU A 557 13.92 -7.52 11.17
C GLU A 557 13.84 -7.30 9.66
N LEU A 558 12.65 -6.92 9.20
CA LEU A 558 12.38 -6.42 7.86
C LEU A 558 11.36 -5.30 8.01
N ASP A 559 11.53 -4.23 7.26
CA ASP A 559 10.62 -3.08 7.24
C ASP A 559 9.85 -3.07 5.91
N TRP A 560 8.53 -2.99 5.96
CA TRP A 560 7.69 -2.90 4.75
C TRP A 560 7.33 -1.44 4.49
N ILE A 561 8.02 -0.81 3.54
CA ILE A 561 7.70 0.55 3.13
C ILE A 561 6.50 0.53 2.19
N TYR A 562 5.60 1.51 2.36
CA TYR A 562 4.43 1.68 1.52
C TYR A 562 3.51 0.44 1.53
N SER A 563 3.25 -0.13 2.70
CA SER A 563 2.33 -1.28 2.87
C SER A 563 0.84 -0.91 2.70
N GLY A 564 0.51 0.07 1.85
CA GLY A 564 -0.85 0.57 1.63
C GLY A 564 -1.68 -0.31 0.68
N MET A 565 -2.92 0.11 0.38
CA MET A 565 -3.86 -0.70 -0.40
C MET A 565 -3.50 -0.79 -1.88
N TRP A 566 -2.65 0.10 -2.39
CA TRP A 566 -2.08 -0.06 -3.73
C TRP A 566 -1.30 -1.38 -3.91
N SER A 567 -0.78 -1.94 -2.81
CA SER A 567 -0.08 -3.23 -2.79
C SER A 567 -1.01 -4.42 -2.52
N TRP A 568 -2.34 -4.19 -2.55
CA TRP A 568 -3.36 -5.20 -2.32
C TRP A 568 -3.32 -6.33 -3.35
N GLY A 569 -3.53 -7.56 -2.87
CA GLY A 569 -3.68 -8.74 -3.71
C GLY A 569 -4.29 -9.94 -3.01
#